data_AF-A0AAD8PPA4-F1
#
_entry.id   AF-A0AAD8PPA4-F1
#
_cell.length_a   1.000
_cell.length_b   1.000
_cell.length_c   1.000
_cell.angle_alpha   90.00
_cell.angle_beta   90.00
_cell.angle_gamma   90.00
#
_symmetry.space_group_name_H-M   'P 1'
#
loop_
_entity.id
_entity.type
_entity.pdbx_description
1 polymer ?
#
loop_
_entity_poly.entity_id
_entity_poly.type
_entity_poly.pdbx_seq_one_letter_code
_entity_poly.pdbx_strand_id
1 'polypeptide(L)'
;MAAAVDVAYVAGHLGVPESTVSTATTDPTPELVASLLEAVIAKAREHDELYAQKLQVDIELESAHHSAESRCQSFKATADKALKDVEEVRQKLKEEGALAMRH
;
A
#
# COMPACT_ATOMS: atom_id res chain seq x y z
N MET A 1 27.26 -18.21 25.79
CA MET A 1 27.20 -16.83 26.29
C MET A 1 26.03 -16.16 25.60
N ALA A 2 25.01 -15.72 26.33
CA ALA A 2 23.90 -14.99 25.71
C ALA A 2 24.47 -13.73 25.04
N ALA A 3 23.99 -13.39 23.84
CA ALA A 3 24.36 -12.15 23.19
C ALA A 3 23.98 -10.99 24.13
N ALA A 4 24.87 -10.00 24.27
CA ALA A 4 24.57 -8.82 25.06
C ALA A 4 23.30 -8.17 24.50
N VAL A 5 22.30 -7.97 25.36
CA VAL A 5 21.05 -7.29 25.00
C VAL A 5 21.39 -5.82 24.72
N ASP A 6 20.97 -5.30 23.57
CA ASP A 6 21.05 -3.88 23.29
C ASP A 6 19.97 -3.15 24.12
N VAL A 7 20.38 -2.72 25.31
CA VAL A 7 19.51 -2.09 26.31
C VAL A 7 18.85 -0.83 25.76
N ALA A 8 19.62 0.00 25.06
CA ALA A 8 19.13 1.26 24.50
C ALA A 8 18.08 1.00 23.43
N TYR A 9 18.32 0.02 22.55
CA TYR A 9 17.35 -0.36 21.52
C TYR A 9 16.04 -0.88 22.12
N VAL A 10 16.13 -1.83 23.07
CA VAL A 10 14.93 -2.41 23.69
C VAL A 10 14.14 -1.36 24.48
N ALA A 11 14.84 -0.53 25.26
CA ALA A 11 14.20 0.55 26.03
C ALA A 11 13.49 1.54 25.11
N GLY A 12 14.16 1.99 24.05
CA GLY A 12 13.59 2.90 23.05
C GLY A 12 12.40 2.27 22.31
N HIS A 13 12.50 1.00 21.91
CA HIS A 13 11.44 0.31 21.18
C HIS A 13 10.20 0.06 22.06
N LEU A 14 10.39 -0.31 23.33
CA LEU A 14 9.30 -0.56 24.27
C LEU A 14 8.77 0.72 24.93
N GLY A 15 9.46 1.86 24.80
CA GLY A 15 9.07 3.12 25.42
C GLY A 15 9.25 3.13 26.95
N VAL A 16 10.22 2.39 27.45
CA VAL A 16 10.50 2.25 28.90
C VAL A 16 11.88 2.84 29.24
N PRO A 17 12.18 3.18 30.51
CA PRO A 17 13.51 3.62 30.91
C PRO A 17 14.59 2.55 30.66
N GLU A 18 15.77 2.95 30.21
CA GLU A 18 16.92 2.04 30.06
C GLU A 18 17.29 1.33 31.37
N SER A 19 17.11 1.99 32.52
CA SER A 19 17.30 1.38 33.83
C SER A 19 16.35 0.20 34.08
N THR A 20 15.13 0.23 33.55
CA THR A 20 14.17 -0.88 33.68
C THR A 20 14.68 -2.12 32.95
N VAL A 21 15.17 -1.94 31.72
CA VAL A 21 15.74 -3.03 30.92
C VAL A 21 17.07 -3.51 31.51
N SER A 22 17.96 -2.59 31.87
CA SER A 22 19.26 -2.91 32.48
C SER A 22 19.08 -3.70 33.78
N THR A 23 18.25 -3.23 34.72
CA THR A 23 18.03 -3.92 36.00
C THR A 23 17.39 -5.30 35.79
N ALA A 24 16.43 -5.43 34.87
CA ALA A 24 15.84 -6.73 34.55
C ALA A 24 16.87 -7.76 34.03
N THR A 25 17.97 -7.30 33.41
CA THR A 25 19.04 -8.20 32.92
C THR A 25 20.07 -8.57 33.98
N THR A 26 20.20 -7.78 35.06
CA THR A 26 21.24 -7.98 36.09
C THR A 26 20.69 -8.43 37.43
N ASP A 27 19.53 -7.93 37.84
CA ASP A 27 18.86 -8.20 39.12
C ASP A 27 17.32 -8.17 38.92
N PRO A 28 16.74 -9.19 38.28
CA PRO A 28 15.33 -9.20 37.94
C PRO A 28 14.44 -9.37 39.17
N THR A 29 13.43 -8.50 39.31
CA THR A 29 12.29 -8.70 40.23
C THR A 29 11.02 -9.06 39.46
N PRO A 30 10.05 -9.76 40.09
CA PRO A 30 8.78 -10.08 39.45
C PRO A 30 8.04 -8.86 38.88
N GLU A 31 8.11 -7.72 39.57
CA GLU A 31 7.46 -6.47 39.18
C GLU A 31 8.12 -5.85 37.94
N LEU A 32 9.45 -5.85 37.86
CA LEU A 32 10.19 -5.37 36.70
C LEU A 32 9.91 -6.22 35.47
N VAL A 33 9.87 -7.55 35.63
CA VAL A 33 9.54 -8.47 34.53
C VAL A 33 8.10 -8.27 34.08
N ALA A 34 7.13 -8.14 35.00
CA ALA A 34 5.74 -7.88 34.65
C ALA A 34 5.60 -6.56 33.86
N SER A 35 6.25 -5.48 34.31
CA SER A 35 6.22 -4.18 33.61
C SER A 35 6.81 -4.27 32.19
N LEU A 36 7.89 -5.02 31.99
CA LEU A 36 8.45 -5.24 30.65
C LEU A 36 7.51 -6.06 29.77
N LEU A 37 6.87 -7.10 30.30
CA LEU A 37 5.90 -7.90 29.55
C LEU A 37 4.66 -7.09 29.17
N GLU A 38 4.20 -6.18 30.04
CA GLU A 38 3.12 -5.24 29.71
C GLU A 38 3.51 -4.32 28.55
N ALA A 39 4.73 -3.78 28.54
CA ALA A 39 5.24 -2.97 27.44
C ALA A 39 5.35 -3.78 26.13
N VAL A 40 5.77 -5.05 26.20
CA VAL A 40 5.79 -5.97 25.05
C VAL A 40 4.38 -6.23 24.53
N ILE A 41 3.41 -6.48 25.41
CA ILE A 41 2.01 -6.69 25.02
C ILE A 41 1.43 -5.44 24.35
N ALA A 42 1.74 -4.25 24.87
CA ALA A 42 1.32 -2.99 24.27
C ALA A 42 1.87 -2.84 22.84
N LYS A 43 3.17 -3.11 22.65
CA LYS A 43 3.80 -3.06 21.32
C LYS A 43 3.29 -4.14 20.36
N ALA A 44 3.00 -5.34 20.86
CA ALA A 44 2.40 -6.40 20.05
C ALA A 44 1.01 -6.00 19.54
N ARG A 45 0.17 -5.41 20.41
CA ARG A 45 -1.16 -4.91 20.02
C ARG A 45 -1.08 -3.78 19.00
N GLU A 46 -0.17 -2.83 19.20
CA GLU A 46 0.09 -1.75 18.25
C GLU A 46 0.53 -2.31 16.89
N HIS A 47 1.42 -3.29 16.88
CA HIS A 47 1.86 -3.95 15.65
C HIS A 47 0.71 -4.67 14.94
N ASP A 48 -0.12 -5.43 15.66
CA ASP A 48 -1.26 -6.15 15.09
C ASP A 48 -2.29 -5.20 14.47
N GLU A 49 -2.55 -4.06 15.14
CA GLU A 49 -3.40 -2.99 14.62
C GLU A 49 -2.81 -2.36 13.36
N LEU A 50 -1.54 -1.98 13.38
CA LEU A 50 -0.86 -1.40 12.21
C LEU A 50 -0.81 -2.38 11.04
N TYR A 51 -0.63 -3.67 11.30
CA TYR A 51 -0.62 -4.70 10.27
C TYR A 51 -2.01 -4.85 9.62
N ALA A 52 -3.07 -4.85 10.42
CA ALA A 52 -4.44 -4.90 9.92
C ALA A 52 -4.78 -3.67 9.07
N GLN A 53 -4.40 -2.47 9.54
CA GLN A 53 -4.58 -1.22 8.79
C GLN A 53 -3.81 -1.24 7.46
N LYS A 54 -2.55 -1.71 7.48
CA LYS A 54 -1.75 -1.85 6.26
C LYS A 54 -2.43 -2.77 5.26
N LEU A 55 -2.89 -3.94 5.69
CA LEU A 55 -3.57 -4.90 4.82
C LEU A 55 -4.82 -4.28 4.18
N GLN A 56 -5.59 -3.51 4.94
CA GLN A 56 -6.75 -2.79 4.41
C GLN A 56 -6.33 -1.78 3.33
N VAL A 57 -5.31 -0.95 3.60
CA VAL A 57 -4.81 0.04 2.64
C VAL A 57 -4.28 -0.61 1.37
N ASP A 58 -3.57 -1.73 1.48
CA ASP A 58 -3.05 -2.47 0.32
C ASP A 58 -4.21 -2.98 -0.57
N ILE A 59 -5.30 -3.48 0.03
CA ILE A 59 -6.50 -3.92 -0.70
C ILE A 59 -7.20 -2.74 -1.38
N GLU A 60 -7.38 -1.61 -0.67
CA GLU A 60 -7.99 -0.40 -1.21
C GLU A 60 -7.19 0.15 -2.40
N LEU A 61 -5.86 0.13 -2.29
CA LEU A 61 -4.95 0.55 -3.35
C LEU A 61 -5.05 -0.35 -4.59
N GLU A 62 -5.05 -1.67 -4.40
CA GLU A 62 -5.17 -2.63 -5.51
C GLU A 62 -6.51 -2.46 -6.24
N SER A 63 -7.60 -2.30 -5.48
CA SER A 63 -8.93 -2.06 -6.04
C SER A 63 -8.98 -0.74 -6.84
N ALA A 64 -8.41 0.33 -6.29
CA ALA A 64 -8.33 1.62 -6.96
C ALA A 64 -7.48 1.56 -8.24
N HIS A 65 -6.35 0.86 -8.20
CA HIS A 65 -5.47 0.64 -9.34
C HIS A 65 -6.21 -0.14 -10.44
N HIS A 66 -6.85 -1.27 -10.11
CA HIS A 66 -7.59 -2.07 -11.07
C HIS A 66 -8.75 -1.29 -11.71
N SER A 67 -9.48 -0.51 -10.91
CA SER A 67 -10.55 0.36 -11.40
C SER A 67 -10.02 1.47 -12.34
N ALA A 68 -8.89 2.09 -12.01
CA ALA A 68 -8.25 3.07 -12.88
C ALA A 68 -7.78 2.45 -14.20
N GLU A 69 -7.12 1.29 -14.13
CA GLU A 69 -6.66 0.55 -15.30
C GLU A 69 -7.83 0.17 -16.23
N SER A 70 -8.92 -0.38 -15.69
CA SER A 70 -10.12 -0.74 -16.45
C SER A 70 -10.75 0.47 -17.15
N ARG A 71 -10.80 1.63 -16.47
CA ARG A 71 -11.28 2.89 -17.07
C ARG A 71 -10.37 3.37 -18.20
N CYS A 72 -9.05 3.31 -18.00
CA CYS A 72 -8.07 3.67 -19.02
C CYS A 72 -8.20 2.77 -20.27
N GLN A 73 -8.34 1.45 -20.08
CA GLN A 73 -8.56 0.52 -21.19
C GLN A 73 -9.87 0.81 -21.93
N SER A 74 -10.95 1.10 -21.19
CA SER A 74 -12.24 1.47 -21.77
C SER A 74 -12.15 2.77 -22.58
N PHE A 75 -11.52 3.80 -22.03
CA PHE A 75 -11.30 5.07 -22.75
C PHE A 75 -10.44 4.89 -23.99
N LYS A 76 -9.39 4.07 -23.91
CA LYS A 76 -8.57 3.74 -25.08
C LYS A 76 -9.41 3.07 -26.17
N ALA A 77 -10.22 2.07 -25.82
CA ALA A 77 -11.08 1.39 -26.79
C ALA A 77 -12.11 2.34 -27.43
N THR A 78 -12.71 3.25 -26.65
CA THR A 78 -13.61 4.28 -27.16
C THR A 78 -12.89 5.25 -28.11
N ALA A 79 -11.70 5.71 -27.76
CA ALA A 79 -10.90 6.60 -28.60
C ALA A 79 -10.48 5.93 -29.91
N ASP A 80 -9.98 4.68 -29.85
CA ASP A 80 -9.58 3.90 -31.02
C ASP A 80 -10.77 3.68 -31.96
N LYS A 81 -11.97 3.40 -31.42
CA LYS A 81 -13.20 3.29 -32.22
C LYS A 81 -13.59 4.62 -32.87
N ALA A 82 -13.57 5.71 -32.10
CA ALA A 82 -13.93 7.04 -32.62
C ALA A 82 -12.97 7.48 -33.75
N LEU A 83 -11.67 7.18 -33.63
CA LEU A 83 -10.69 7.45 -34.68
C LEU A 83 -11.01 6.66 -35.95
N LYS A 84 -11.32 5.37 -35.82
CA LYS A 84 -11.72 4.53 -36.95
C LYS A 84 -12.99 5.04 -37.63
N ASP A 85 -14.01 5.38 -36.87
CA ASP A 85 -15.28 5.91 -37.40
C ASP A 85 -15.03 7.23 -38.19
N VAL A 86 -14.14 8.10 -37.70
CA VAL A 86 -13.74 9.34 -38.40
C VAL A 86 -13.00 9.04 -39.70
N GLU A 87 -12.08 8.07 -39.69
CA GLU A 87 -11.36 7.64 -40.90
C GLU A 87 -12.32 7.07 -41.96
N GLU A 88 -13.28 6.24 -41.56
CA GLU A 88 -14.29 5.68 -42.45
C GLU A 88 -15.19 6.76 -43.06
N VAL A 89 -15.65 7.74 -42.27
CA VAL A 89 -16.46 8.86 -42.78
C VAL A 89 -15.66 9.71 -43.77
N ARG A 90 -14.39 10.01 -43.47
CA ARG A 90 -13.50 10.74 -44.39
C ARG A 90 -13.29 9.99 -45.70
N GLN A 91 -13.17 8.66 -45.64
CA GLN A 91 -13.01 7.84 -46.83
C GLN A 91 -14.28 7.86 -47.70
N LYS A 92 -15.45 7.66 -47.10
CA LYS A 92 -16.74 7.74 -47.80
C LYS A 92 -16.95 9.10 -48.48
N LEU A 93 -16.63 10.19 -47.78
CA LEU A 93 -16.73 11.55 -48.34
C LEU A 93 -15.84 11.74 -49.58
N LYS A 94 -14.63 11.19 -49.58
CA LYS A 94 -13.73 11.23 -50.75
C LYS A 94 -14.31 10.45 -51.93
N GLU A 95 -14.89 9.28 -51.66
CA GLU A 95 -15.50 8.42 -52.68
C GLU A 95 -16.72 9.09 -53.31
N GLU A 96 -17.61 9.67 -52.50
CA GLU A 96 -18.78 10.42 -52.96
C GLU A 96 -18.39 11.66 -53.78
N GLY A 97 -17.41 12.44 -53.31
CA GLY A 97 -16.89 13.59 -54.05
C GLY A 97 -16.25 13.20 -55.40
N ALA A 98 -15.57 12.05 -55.45
CA ALA A 98 -15.00 11.51 -56.68
C ALA A 98 -16.08 11.00 -57.66
N LEU A 99 -17.19 10.46 -57.14
CA LEU A 99 -18.35 10.06 -57.95
C LEU A 99 -19.09 11.27 -58.53
N ALA A 100 -19.29 12.32 -57.73
CA ALA A 100 -19.95 13.55 -58.16
C ALA A 100 -19.19 14.29 -59.28
N MET A 101 -17.85 14.20 -59.29
CA MET A 101 -16.99 14.79 -60.33
C MET A 101 -16.97 13.99 -61.65
N ARG A 102 -17.53 12.78 -61.68
CA ARG A 102 -17.59 11.92 -62.89
C ARG A 102 -18.90 12.03 -63.65
N HIS A 103 -19.90 12.70 -63.10
CA HIS A 103 -21.20 12.98 -63.71
C HIS A 103 -21.28 14.43 -64.17
#